data_AF-A0A3D9CD52-F1
#
_entry.id   AF-A0A3D9CD52-F1
#
_cell.length_a   1.000
_cell.length_b   1.000
_cell.length_c   1.000
_cell.angle_alpha   90.00
_cell.angle_beta   90.00
_cell.angle_gamma   90.00
#
_symmetry.space_group_name_H-M   'P 1'
#
loop_
_entity.id
_entity.type
_entity.pdbx_description
1 polymer ?
#
loop_
_entity_poly.entity_id
_entity_poly.type
_entity_poly.pdbx_seq_one_letter_code
_entity_poly.pdbx_strand_id
1 'polypeptide(L)'
;MKKVLFIDRDGTLIIEPPIDFQVDSLEKLEFYPGVFRNLAKIANELDYELVMVTNQDGLGTESFPLDTFTQPHEKMMKAFKNEGIIFSDILIDKSFEHENLPTRKPGTGMLGKYIYGDYDLKNSYVIGDRITDIQLANNLGSKSIFLNQNFNNEADLVTTEWSEIYQFLKSGMRRAKVYRKTNETEIEIEVNIDGNGKSEISTGLHFFDHMLDQIARHGNMDLRIQVNGDLQVDEHHTVEDTGIVLGEAILKALGKKKGIERYGFLLPMDDCLSQVAIDFGGRPWLVWDAEFKREKIGDVPTEMFFHFFKSFTDSSRTNLNIKAEGENEHHKIESIFKAFAKAVKMAVNQSDSNYNLPSTKGSL
;
A
#
# COMPACT_ATOMS: atom_id res chain seq x y z
N MET A 1 3.06 -14.57 -6.71
CA MET A 1 3.64 -13.48 -7.50
C MET A 1 4.29 -12.42 -6.62
N LYS A 2 5.61 -12.22 -6.76
CA LYS A 2 6.34 -11.12 -6.10
C LYS A 2 6.30 -9.85 -6.94
N LYS A 3 6.33 -8.67 -6.32
CA LYS A 3 6.50 -7.39 -7.04
C LYS A 3 7.97 -7.02 -7.12
N VAL A 4 8.37 -6.34 -8.18
CA VAL A 4 9.75 -5.94 -8.43
C VAL A 4 9.84 -4.43 -8.58
N LEU A 5 10.92 -3.86 -8.07
CA LEU A 5 11.30 -2.48 -8.33
C LEU A 5 12.59 -2.51 -9.15
N PHE A 6 12.47 -2.25 -10.45
CA PHE A 6 13.59 -2.10 -11.37
C PHE A 6 14.09 -0.67 -11.27
N ILE A 7 15.34 -0.47 -10.90
CA ILE A 7 15.88 0.85 -10.59
C ILE A 7 17.09 1.11 -11.47
N ASP A 8 17.08 2.21 -12.22
CA ASP A 8 18.27 2.66 -12.91
C ASP A 8 19.35 3.11 -11.93
N ARG A 9 20.60 2.99 -12.34
CA ARG A 9 21.74 3.41 -11.55
C ARG A 9 21.97 4.91 -11.67
N ASP A 10 22.40 5.33 -12.86
CA ASP A 10 22.79 6.70 -13.15
C ASP A 10 21.53 7.59 -13.26
N GLY A 11 21.61 8.83 -12.81
CA GLY A 11 20.48 9.76 -12.75
C GLY A 11 19.40 9.42 -11.70
N THR A 12 19.44 8.21 -11.11
CA THR A 12 18.39 7.70 -10.21
C THR A 12 18.90 7.34 -8.81
N LEU A 13 19.89 6.45 -8.70
CA LEU A 13 20.55 6.11 -7.44
C LEU A 13 21.73 7.04 -7.15
N ILE A 14 22.42 7.46 -8.20
CA ILE A 14 23.57 8.37 -8.19
C ILE A 14 23.37 9.46 -9.22
N ILE A 15 24.04 10.59 -9.02
CA ILE A 15 24.05 11.70 -9.99
C ILE A 15 24.93 11.30 -11.18
N GLU A 16 24.36 11.40 -12.38
CA GLU A 16 25.11 11.17 -13.61
C GLU A 16 26.04 12.36 -13.90
N PRO A 17 27.34 12.14 -14.14
CA PRO A 17 28.26 13.23 -14.49
C PRO A 17 27.86 13.91 -15.81
N PRO A 18 27.82 15.24 -15.88
CA PRO A 18 27.26 15.96 -17.04
C PRO A 18 28.18 16.01 -18.27
N ILE A 19 29.42 15.53 -18.16
CA ILE A 19 30.44 15.67 -19.21
C ILE A 19 30.58 14.39 -20.03
N ASP A 20 30.89 13.28 -19.37
CA ASP A 20 31.16 11.98 -20.01
C ASP A 20 30.12 10.93 -19.66
N PHE A 21 29.15 11.26 -18.78
CA PHE A 21 28.10 10.35 -18.32
C PHE A 21 28.65 9.07 -17.67
N GLN A 22 29.92 9.08 -17.23
CA GLN A 22 30.60 7.91 -16.69
C GLN A 22 31.08 8.15 -15.26
N VAL A 23 30.61 7.31 -14.34
CA VAL A 23 31.09 7.28 -12.96
C VAL A 23 32.22 6.23 -12.87
N ASP A 24 33.41 6.66 -13.27
CA ASP A 24 34.64 5.87 -13.41
C ASP A 24 35.70 6.19 -12.32
N SER A 25 35.34 7.02 -11.34
CA SER A 25 36.17 7.35 -10.17
C SER A 25 35.32 7.59 -8.92
N LEU A 26 35.95 7.51 -7.75
CA LEU A 26 35.26 7.75 -6.47
C LEU A 26 34.88 9.22 -6.28
N GLU A 27 35.63 10.13 -6.88
CA GLU A 27 35.37 11.57 -6.85
C GLU A 27 34.09 11.94 -7.62
N LYS A 28 33.77 11.18 -8.68
CA LYS A 28 32.52 11.33 -9.44
C LYS A 28 31.31 10.66 -8.78
N LEU A 29 31.52 9.79 -7.79
CA LEU A 29 30.43 9.07 -7.13
C LEU A 29 29.68 10.01 -6.17
N GLU A 30 28.56 10.54 -6.64
CA GLU A 30 27.63 11.33 -5.85
C GLU A 30 26.27 10.64 -5.77
N PHE A 31 25.73 10.45 -4.56
CA PHE A 31 24.43 9.80 -4.37
C PHE A 31 23.29 10.77 -4.60
N TYR A 32 22.20 10.28 -5.18
CA TYR A 32 21.01 11.09 -5.41
C TYR A 32 20.41 11.56 -4.06
N PRO A 33 20.06 12.85 -3.89
CA PRO A 33 19.50 13.37 -2.65
C PRO A 33 18.32 12.55 -2.10
N GLY A 34 18.42 12.19 -0.82
CA GLY A 34 17.36 11.44 -0.13
C GLY A 34 17.21 9.96 -0.51
N VAL A 35 18.05 9.43 -1.42
CA VAL A 35 17.97 8.03 -1.89
C VAL A 35 18.08 7.05 -0.73
N PHE A 36 19.08 7.19 0.15
CA PHE A 36 19.29 6.24 1.24
C PHE A 36 18.09 6.16 2.18
N ARG A 37 17.62 7.31 2.67
CA ARG A 37 16.50 7.37 3.61
C ARG A 37 15.25 6.70 3.05
N ASN A 38 14.89 7.03 1.81
CA ASN A 38 13.62 6.58 1.25
C ASN A 38 13.71 5.18 0.63
N LEU A 39 14.83 4.82 -0.02
CA LEU A 39 15.02 3.47 -0.53
C LEU A 39 15.20 2.45 0.60
N ALA A 40 15.80 2.83 1.74
CA ALA A 40 15.82 1.99 2.94
C ALA A 40 14.40 1.77 3.48
N LYS A 41 13.56 2.82 3.52
CA LYS A 41 12.14 2.66 3.86
C LYS A 41 11.42 1.73 2.88
N ILE A 42 11.63 1.89 1.57
CA ILE A 42 11.06 1.00 0.56
C ILE A 42 11.49 -0.46 0.80
N ALA A 43 12.78 -0.71 0.99
CA ALA A 43 13.32 -2.05 1.22
C ALA A 43 12.79 -2.71 2.50
N ASN A 44 12.57 -1.92 3.56
CA ASN A 44 12.15 -2.44 4.86
C ASN A 44 10.63 -2.56 5.04
N GLU A 45 9.89 -1.58 4.50
CA GLU A 45 8.45 -1.39 4.69
C GLU A 45 7.61 -1.99 3.57
N LEU A 46 8.11 -2.01 2.34
CA LEU A 46 7.36 -2.40 1.16
C LEU A 46 7.79 -3.79 0.66
N ASP A 47 6.86 -4.51 0.05
CA ASP A 47 7.06 -5.89 -0.41
C ASP A 47 7.52 -5.91 -1.88
N TYR A 48 8.66 -5.27 -2.14
CA TYR A 48 9.32 -5.24 -3.44
C TYR A 48 10.66 -5.98 -3.41
N GLU A 49 10.91 -6.79 -4.44
CA GLU A 49 12.24 -7.28 -4.76
C GLU A 49 12.99 -6.18 -5.53
N LEU A 50 14.17 -5.76 -5.04
CA LEU A 50 14.95 -4.70 -5.66
C LEU A 50 15.88 -5.28 -6.72
N VAL A 51 15.84 -4.69 -7.93
CA VAL A 51 16.68 -5.08 -9.08
C VAL A 51 17.27 -3.82 -9.69
N MET A 52 18.58 -3.80 -9.89
CA MET A 52 19.25 -2.70 -10.59
C MET A 52 19.32 -3.02 -12.08
N VAL A 53 18.94 -2.08 -12.95
CA VAL A 53 18.99 -2.25 -14.41
C VAL A 53 19.57 -1.00 -15.06
N THR A 54 20.76 -1.12 -15.65
CA THR A 54 21.48 0.05 -16.19
C THR A 54 22.17 -0.25 -17.52
N ASN A 55 22.26 0.77 -18.37
CA ASN A 55 23.05 0.79 -19.60
C ASN A 55 24.38 1.49 -19.32
N GLN A 56 25.51 0.83 -19.58
CA GLN A 56 26.86 1.37 -19.36
C GLN A 56 27.64 1.36 -20.67
N ASP A 57 27.50 2.43 -21.44
CA ASP A 57 28.01 2.55 -22.80
C ASP A 57 29.51 2.25 -22.89
N GLY A 58 29.86 1.18 -23.61
CA GLY A 58 31.24 0.80 -23.84
C GLY A 58 31.95 0.21 -22.62
N LEU A 59 31.23 -0.25 -21.59
CA LEU A 59 31.86 -0.85 -20.41
C LEU A 59 32.72 -2.06 -20.77
N GLY A 60 34.00 -2.00 -20.45
CA GLY A 60 35.02 -3.00 -20.80
C GLY A 60 35.80 -2.68 -22.08
N THR A 61 35.55 -1.54 -22.72
CA THR A 61 36.35 -1.02 -23.83
C THR A 61 37.47 -0.10 -23.32
N GLU A 62 38.35 0.36 -24.22
CA GLU A 62 39.38 1.34 -23.88
C GLU A 62 38.81 2.69 -23.42
N SER A 63 37.62 3.09 -23.93
CA SER A 63 36.97 4.34 -23.54
C SER A 63 36.25 4.25 -22.20
N PHE A 64 35.95 3.04 -21.71
CA PHE A 64 35.38 2.83 -20.38
C PHE A 64 35.84 1.49 -19.78
N PRO A 65 37.07 1.42 -19.25
CA PRO A 65 37.63 0.18 -18.73
C PRO A 65 36.83 -0.39 -17.55
N LEU A 66 36.77 -1.71 -17.44
CA LEU A 66 36.03 -2.37 -16.36
C LEU A 66 36.57 -2.01 -14.97
N ASP A 67 37.88 -1.84 -14.83
CA ASP A 67 38.52 -1.56 -13.54
C ASP A 67 38.13 -0.19 -12.98
N THR A 68 37.95 0.81 -13.86
CA THR A 68 37.57 2.17 -13.45
C THR A 68 36.09 2.23 -13.05
N PHE A 69 35.22 1.45 -13.70
CA PHE A 69 33.82 1.27 -13.26
C PHE A 69 33.69 0.50 -11.95
N THR A 70 34.49 -0.55 -11.75
CA THR A 70 34.31 -1.53 -10.67
C THR A 70 34.42 -0.88 -9.29
N GLN A 71 35.43 -0.03 -9.07
CA GLN A 71 35.67 0.55 -7.74
C GLN A 71 34.53 1.47 -7.26
N PRO A 72 34.05 2.45 -8.05
CA PRO A 72 32.87 3.25 -7.69
C PRO A 72 31.60 2.42 -7.55
N HIS A 73 31.38 1.45 -8.44
CA HIS A 73 30.22 0.57 -8.39
C HIS A 73 30.18 -0.24 -7.08
N GLU A 74 31.27 -0.89 -6.70
CA GLU A 74 31.36 -1.66 -5.45
C GLU A 74 31.19 -0.77 -4.22
N LYS A 75 31.75 0.45 -4.24
CA LYS A 75 31.59 1.41 -3.15
C LYS A 75 30.14 1.83 -2.98
N MET A 76 29.44 2.11 -4.07
CA MET A 76 28.01 2.41 -4.11
C MET A 76 27.20 1.24 -3.53
N MET A 77 27.45 0.02 -4.02
CA MET A 77 26.76 -1.19 -3.54
C MET A 77 26.97 -1.42 -2.04
N LYS A 78 28.20 -1.20 -1.54
CA LYS A 78 28.51 -1.31 -0.12
C LYS A 78 27.79 -0.26 0.72
N ALA A 79 27.67 0.98 0.23
CA ALA A 79 26.94 2.03 0.92
C ALA A 79 25.45 1.67 1.06
N PHE A 80 24.80 1.23 -0.02
CA PHE A 80 23.41 0.77 0.03
C PHE A 80 23.22 -0.43 0.98
N LYS A 81 24.13 -1.42 0.91
CA LYS A 81 24.08 -2.58 1.80
C LYS A 81 24.19 -2.19 3.28
N ASN A 82 25.01 -1.19 3.62
CA ASN A 82 25.15 -0.71 5.00
C ASN A 82 23.85 -0.09 5.54
N GLU A 83 23.00 0.43 4.67
CA GLU A 83 21.65 0.95 5.00
C GLU A 83 20.56 -0.14 4.91
N GLY A 84 20.94 -1.42 4.76
CA GLY A 84 20.02 -2.55 4.65
C GLY A 84 19.36 -2.69 3.27
N ILE A 85 19.80 -1.91 2.27
CA ILE A 85 19.28 -1.97 0.90
C ILE A 85 20.07 -3.04 0.12
N ILE A 86 19.42 -4.14 -0.20
CA ILE A 86 20.03 -5.28 -0.91
C ILE A 86 19.31 -5.47 -2.24
N PHE A 87 20.06 -5.30 -3.32
CA PHE A 87 19.61 -5.67 -4.66
C PHE A 87 19.73 -7.18 -4.83
N SER A 88 18.63 -7.81 -5.23
CA SER A 88 18.57 -9.25 -5.49
C SER A 88 19.25 -9.63 -6.80
N ASP A 89 19.38 -8.66 -7.71
CA ASP A 89 19.95 -8.83 -9.05
C ASP A 89 20.46 -7.48 -9.57
N ILE A 90 21.52 -7.52 -10.38
CA ILE A 90 22.20 -6.35 -10.95
C ILE A 90 22.44 -6.64 -12.43
N LEU A 91 21.70 -5.97 -13.30
CA LEU A 91 21.68 -6.19 -14.73
C LEU A 91 22.34 -4.99 -15.43
N ILE A 92 23.50 -5.24 -16.02
CA ILE A 92 24.32 -4.20 -16.67
C ILE A 92 24.47 -4.56 -18.15
N ASP A 93 23.86 -3.77 -19.02
CA ASP A 93 24.15 -3.81 -20.44
C ASP A 93 25.39 -2.96 -20.74
N LYS A 94 26.29 -3.47 -21.57
CA LYS A 94 27.60 -2.85 -21.86
C LYS A 94 27.67 -2.24 -23.27
N SER A 95 26.63 -2.45 -24.07
CA SER A 95 26.63 -2.07 -25.48
C SER A 95 26.48 -0.57 -25.63
N PHE A 96 26.91 -0.05 -26.77
CA PHE A 96 26.56 1.30 -27.18
C PHE A 96 25.12 1.35 -27.72
N GLU A 97 24.55 2.54 -27.75
CA GLU A 97 23.20 2.77 -28.28
C GLU A 97 23.04 2.34 -29.75
N HIS A 98 24.04 2.65 -30.59
CA HIS A 98 23.98 2.35 -32.02
C HIS A 98 23.99 0.84 -32.35
N GLU A 99 24.36 -0.01 -31.39
CA GLU A 99 24.38 -1.47 -31.56
C GLU A 99 22.97 -2.08 -31.48
N ASN A 100 21.98 -1.36 -30.93
CA ASN A 100 20.57 -1.75 -30.88
C ASN A 100 20.33 -3.18 -30.34
N LEU A 101 21.10 -3.59 -29.33
CA LEU A 101 20.96 -4.93 -28.75
C LEU A 101 19.66 -5.05 -27.93
N PRO A 102 18.98 -6.22 -27.96
CA PRO A 102 17.76 -6.42 -27.19
C PRO A 102 17.98 -6.41 -25.68
N THR A 103 19.22 -6.56 -25.22
CA THR A 103 19.62 -6.50 -23.81
C THR A 103 19.68 -5.08 -23.25
N ARG A 104 19.87 -4.07 -24.11
CA ARG A 104 19.97 -2.66 -23.75
C ARG A 104 18.58 -2.07 -23.54
N LYS A 105 18.37 -1.31 -22.45
CA LYS A 105 17.11 -0.57 -22.26
C LYS A 105 16.86 0.38 -23.44
N PRO A 106 15.63 0.44 -24.01
CA PRO A 106 14.37 -0.06 -23.45
C PRO A 106 14.06 -1.56 -23.74
N GLY A 107 14.99 -2.28 -24.37
CA GLY A 107 14.89 -3.73 -24.58
C GLY A 107 14.86 -4.52 -23.27
N THR A 108 14.24 -5.70 -23.33
CA THR A 108 13.96 -6.54 -22.16
C THR A 108 14.81 -7.81 -22.10
N GLY A 109 15.84 -7.92 -22.95
CA GLY A 109 16.63 -9.14 -23.14
C GLY A 109 17.33 -9.66 -21.87
N MET A 110 17.70 -8.78 -20.94
CA MET A 110 18.27 -9.17 -19.64
C MET A 110 17.22 -9.57 -18.59
N LEU A 111 15.93 -9.32 -18.85
CA LEU A 111 14.85 -9.40 -17.87
C LEU A 111 13.96 -10.64 -18.03
N GLY A 112 14.38 -11.61 -18.86
CA GLY A 112 13.60 -12.83 -19.12
C GLY A 112 13.20 -13.60 -17.86
N LYS A 113 14.05 -13.62 -16.83
CA LYS A 113 13.73 -14.20 -15.50
C LYS A 113 12.45 -13.63 -14.90
N TYR A 114 12.20 -12.33 -15.07
CA TYR A 114 11.04 -11.64 -14.49
C TYR A 114 9.81 -11.75 -15.37
N ILE A 115 9.99 -11.76 -16.70
CA ILE A 115 8.90 -11.89 -17.68
C ILE A 115 8.29 -13.28 -17.65
N TYR A 116 9.13 -14.33 -17.57
CA TYR A 116 8.68 -15.72 -17.63
C TYR A 116 8.57 -16.37 -16.24
N GLY A 117 8.88 -15.63 -15.16
CA GLY A 117 8.81 -16.08 -13.77
C GLY A 117 7.49 -15.74 -13.05
N ASP A 118 7.39 -16.13 -11.77
CA ASP A 118 6.21 -15.83 -10.92
C ASP A 118 6.26 -14.41 -10.31
N TYR A 119 6.21 -13.39 -11.17
CA TYR A 119 6.26 -11.98 -10.78
C TYR A 119 5.00 -11.20 -11.19
N ASP A 120 4.53 -10.33 -10.30
CA ASP A 120 3.40 -9.42 -10.54
C ASP A 120 3.90 -8.15 -11.22
N LEU A 121 4.17 -8.23 -12.53
CA LEU A 121 4.70 -7.11 -13.30
C LEU A 121 3.73 -5.93 -13.37
N LYS A 122 2.42 -6.19 -13.39
CA LYS A 122 1.38 -5.15 -13.42
C LYS A 122 1.43 -4.22 -12.20
N ASN A 123 1.89 -4.73 -11.05
CA ASN A 123 2.11 -3.95 -9.84
C ASN A 123 3.60 -3.76 -9.50
N SER A 124 4.47 -4.02 -10.47
CA SER A 124 5.90 -3.70 -10.41
C SER A 124 6.16 -2.35 -11.08
N TYR A 125 7.32 -1.77 -10.79
CA TYR A 125 7.67 -0.43 -11.28
C TYR A 125 9.10 -0.41 -11.83
N VAL A 126 9.31 0.38 -12.88
CA VAL A 126 10.63 0.87 -13.30
C VAL A 126 10.79 2.30 -12.80
N ILE A 127 11.90 2.59 -12.13
CA ILE A 127 12.32 3.93 -11.72
C ILE A 127 13.54 4.32 -12.54
N GLY A 128 13.45 5.44 -13.24
CA GLY A 128 14.55 5.99 -14.04
C GLY A 128 14.35 7.46 -14.36
N ASP A 129 15.40 8.12 -14.82
CA ASP A 129 15.42 9.54 -15.19
C ASP A 129 15.30 9.75 -16.71
N ARG A 130 15.33 8.68 -17.52
CA ARG A 130 15.29 8.73 -18.98
C ARG A 130 14.01 8.16 -19.58
N ILE A 131 13.68 8.60 -20.79
CA ILE A 131 12.52 8.10 -21.56
C ILE A 131 12.65 6.59 -21.82
N THR A 132 13.88 6.08 -21.95
CA THR A 132 14.15 4.65 -22.12
C THR A 132 13.68 3.81 -20.95
N ASP A 133 13.61 4.37 -19.73
CA ASP A 133 13.11 3.65 -18.55
C ASP A 133 11.58 3.56 -18.55
N ILE A 134 10.90 4.61 -19.00
CA ILE A 134 9.45 4.60 -19.22
C ILE A 134 9.10 3.56 -20.30
N GLN A 135 9.84 3.58 -21.41
CA GLN A 135 9.66 2.61 -22.49
C GLN A 135 9.96 1.19 -22.03
N LEU A 136 10.98 0.98 -21.19
CA LEU A 136 11.26 -0.31 -20.57
C LEU A 136 10.05 -0.78 -19.75
N ALA A 137 9.47 0.09 -18.92
CA ALA A 137 8.31 -0.24 -18.11
C ALA A 137 7.13 -0.73 -18.98
N ASN A 138 6.85 0.00 -20.06
CA ASN A 138 5.83 -0.35 -21.04
C ASN A 138 6.11 -1.71 -21.69
N ASN A 139 7.35 -1.96 -22.10
CA ASN A 139 7.76 -3.23 -22.72
C ASN A 139 7.66 -4.43 -21.74
N LEU A 140 7.79 -4.19 -20.43
CA LEU A 140 7.59 -5.20 -19.39
C LEU A 140 6.12 -5.40 -19.01
N GLY A 141 5.21 -4.49 -19.40
CA GLY A 141 3.84 -4.45 -18.88
C GLY A 141 3.78 -4.03 -17.41
N SER A 142 4.76 -3.25 -16.97
CA SER A 142 4.88 -2.68 -15.62
C SER A 142 4.60 -1.18 -15.62
N LYS A 143 4.54 -0.58 -14.43
CA LYS A 143 4.34 0.86 -14.23
C LYS A 143 5.66 1.61 -14.25
N SER A 144 5.62 2.92 -14.47
CA SER A 144 6.83 3.75 -14.52
C SER A 144 6.79 4.92 -13.55
N ILE A 145 7.95 5.20 -12.95
CA ILE A 145 8.21 6.39 -12.14
C ILE A 145 9.35 7.14 -12.80
N PHE A 146 9.05 8.33 -13.29
CA PHE A 146 9.99 9.19 -14.00
C PHE A 146 10.61 10.20 -13.04
N LEU A 147 11.89 10.02 -12.71
CA LEU A 147 12.64 10.89 -11.82
C LEU A 147 13.20 12.09 -12.62
N ASN A 148 12.31 13.00 -13.02
CA ASN A 148 12.64 14.13 -13.87
C ASN A 148 11.73 15.34 -13.57
N GLN A 149 12.17 16.54 -13.95
CA GLN A 149 11.35 17.76 -13.87
C GLN A 149 10.33 17.86 -15.01
N ASN A 150 10.63 17.24 -16.15
CA ASN A 150 9.79 17.34 -17.33
C ASN A 150 8.55 16.45 -17.18
N PHE A 151 7.38 17.07 -17.32
CA PHE A 151 6.12 16.34 -17.33
C PHE A 151 6.12 15.29 -18.44
N ASN A 152 5.72 14.07 -18.09
CA ASN A 152 5.54 12.96 -19.01
C ASN A 152 4.20 12.28 -18.67
N ASN A 153 3.30 12.23 -19.64
CA ASN A 153 1.95 11.67 -19.48
C ASN A 153 1.90 10.14 -19.53
N GLU A 154 2.98 9.48 -19.93
CA GLU A 154 3.10 8.02 -19.93
C GLU A 154 3.58 7.47 -18.58
N ALA A 155 4.12 8.32 -17.71
CA ALA A 155 4.58 7.92 -16.38
C ALA A 155 3.45 7.92 -15.34
N ASP A 156 3.42 6.90 -14.47
CA ASP A 156 2.46 6.83 -13.36
C ASP A 156 2.78 7.87 -12.26
N LEU A 157 4.06 8.25 -12.15
CA LEU A 157 4.53 9.34 -11.30
C LEU A 157 5.68 10.08 -12.00
N VAL A 158 5.64 11.41 -11.97
CA VAL A 158 6.75 12.29 -12.34
C VAL A 158 7.17 13.07 -11.10
N THR A 159 8.44 13.01 -10.72
CA THR A 159 8.96 13.71 -9.53
C THR A 159 10.47 13.92 -9.65
N THR A 160 11.05 14.76 -8.79
CA THR A 160 12.51 14.83 -8.59
C THR A 160 12.94 14.30 -7.22
N GLU A 161 12.00 13.86 -6.38
CA GLU A 161 12.24 13.61 -4.97
C GLU A 161 11.96 12.15 -4.59
N TRP A 162 12.97 11.48 -4.04
CA TRP A 162 12.83 10.11 -3.54
C TRP A 162 11.77 9.96 -2.43
N SER A 163 11.47 11.02 -1.69
CA SER A 163 10.37 10.99 -0.71
C SER A 163 9.01 10.83 -1.36
N GLU A 164 8.78 11.45 -2.52
CA GLU A 164 7.52 11.31 -3.23
C GLU A 164 7.38 9.91 -3.85
N ILE A 165 8.48 9.34 -4.36
CA ILE A 165 8.53 7.94 -4.80
C ILE A 165 8.08 7.01 -3.68
N TYR A 166 8.68 7.13 -2.49
CA TYR A 166 8.32 6.29 -1.35
C TYR A 166 6.84 6.45 -0.96
N GLN A 167 6.34 7.69 -0.87
CA GLN A 167 4.94 7.95 -0.53
C GLN A 167 3.98 7.37 -1.57
N PHE A 168 4.30 7.52 -2.85
CA PHE A 168 3.53 6.98 -3.95
C PHE A 168 3.47 5.46 -3.90
N LEU A 169 4.63 4.79 -3.81
CA LEU A 169 4.71 3.33 -3.70
C LEU A 169 3.99 2.80 -2.46
N LYS A 170 4.09 3.51 -1.33
CA LYS A 170 3.39 3.19 -0.08
C LYS A 170 1.87 3.31 -0.24
N SER A 171 1.39 4.43 -0.76
CA SER A 171 -0.05 4.72 -0.93
C SER A 171 -0.77 3.74 -1.86
N GLY A 172 -0.03 3.10 -2.77
CA GLY A 172 -0.56 2.09 -3.69
C GLY A 172 -0.66 0.68 -3.10
N MET A 173 -0.02 0.40 -1.95
CA MET A 173 0.10 -0.97 -1.44
C MET A 173 -1.09 -1.44 -0.61
N ARG A 174 -1.71 -0.57 0.19
CA ARG A 174 -2.82 -0.96 1.08
C ARG A 174 -4.17 -0.57 0.52
N ARG A 175 -4.36 -0.95 -0.75
CA ARG A 175 -5.62 -0.81 -1.47
C ARG A 175 -6.21 -2.16 -1.81
N ALA A 176 -7.53 -2.27 -1.72
CA ALA A 176 -8.25 -3.46 -2.17
C ALA A 176 -9.56 -3.08 -2.81
N LYS A 177 -9.95 -3.85 -3.81
CA LYS A 177 -11.27 -3.82 -4.42
C LYS A 177 -11.89 -5.21 -4.28
N VAL A 178 -13.10 -5.26 -3.74
CA VAL A 178 -13.85 -6.51 -3.56
C VAL A 178 -15.23 -6.32 -4.15
N TYR A 179 -15.65 -7.32 -4.92
CA TYR A 179 -16.98 -7.41 -5.49
C TYR A 179 -17.60 -8.74 -5.07
N ARG A 180 -18.85 -8.69 -4.59
CA ARG A 180 -19.63 -9.86 -4.19
C ARG A 180 -21.06 -9.70 -4.70
N LYS A 181 -21.62 -10.79 -5.22
CA LYS A 181 -23.01 -10.84 -5.69
C LYS A 181 -23.68 -12.12 -5.20
N THR A 182 -24.87 -11.97 -4.64
CA THR A 182 -25.80 -13.04 -4.27
C THR A 182 -27.14 -12.81 -4.99
N ASN A 183 -28.17 -13.57 -4.62
CA ASN A 183 -29.53 -13.30 -5.08
C ASN A 183 -30.19 -12.15 -4.31
N GLU A 184 -29.62 -11.73 -3.17
CA GLU A 184 -30.15 -10.72 -2.25
C GLU A 184 -29.42 -9.38 -2.44
N THR A 185 -28.10 -9.41 -2.64
CA THR A 185 -27.26 -8.20 -2.73
C THR A 185 -26.21 -8.26 -3.85
N GLU A 186 -25.84 -7.08 -4.35
CA GLU A 186 -24.69 -6.86 -5.22
C GLU A 186 -23.87 -5.69 -4.67
N ILE A 187 -22.60 -5.95 -4.33
CA ILE A 187 -21.76 -5.04 -3.56
C ILE A 187 -20.39 -4.91 -4.19
N GLU A 188 -19.95 -3.66 -4.37
CA GLU A 188 -18.58 -3.29 -4.72
C GLU A 188 -18.00 -2.37 -3.64
N ILE A 189 -16.86 -2.76 -3.06
CA ILE A 189 -16.14 -1.92 -2.10
C ILE A 189 -14.69 -1.76 -2.54
N GLU A 190 -14.23 -0.51 -2.57
CA GLU A 190 -12.82 -0.14 -2.69
C GLU A 190 -12.36 0.54 -1.41
N VAL A 191 -11.22 0.09 -0.89
CA VAL A 191 -10.60 0.64 0.32
C VAL A 191 -9.17 1.05 0.00
N ASN A 192 -8.78 2.24 0.46
CA ASN A 192 -7.38 2.64 0.64
C ASN A 192 -7.14 2.93 2.12
N ILE A 193 -6.38 2.07 2.80
CA ILE A 193 -6.07 2.25 4.24
C ILE A 193 -5.14 3.45 4.46
N ASP A 194 -4.29 3.77 3.47
CA ASP A 194 -3.42 4.95 3.42
C ASP A 194 -4.12 6.16 2.80
N GLY A 195 -5.38 6.36 3.14
CA GLY A 195 -6.20 7.41 2.56
C GLY A 195 -6.03 8.78 3.22
N ASN A 196 -6.88 9.70 2.80
CA ASN A 196 -7.05 11.01 3.42
C ASN A 196 -8.47 11.22 3.97
N GLY A 197 -9.25 10.15 4.08
CA GLY A 197 -10.62 10.19 4.58
C GLY A 197 -11.65 10.58 3.53
N LYS A 198 -11.40 10.30 2.25
CA LYS A 198 -12.37 10.51 1.16
C LYS A 198 -13.38 9.37 1.11
N SER A 199 -14.64 9.67 0.84
CA SER A 199 -15.71 8.68 0.84
C SER A 199 -16.68 8.90 -0.32
N GLU A 200 -17.11 7.81 -0.95
CA GLU A 200 -18.23 7.76 -1.89
C GLU A 200 -19.06 6.52 -1.54
N ILE A 201 -20.14 6.72 -0.77
CA ILE A 201 -20.89 5.64 -0.14
C ILE A 201 -22.35 5.73 -0.55
N SER A 202 -22.87 4.63 -1.07
CA SER A 202 -24.28 4.47 -1.39
C SER A 202 -24.71 3.04 -1.09
N THR A 203 -25.43 2.86 0.02
CA THR A 203 -26.00 1.57 0.42
C THR A 203 -27.50 1.46 0.17
N GLY A 204 -28.15 2.60 -0.14
CA GLY A 204 -29.60 2.73 -0.15
C GLY A 204 -30.21 3.06 1.23
N LEU A 205 -29.39 3.04 2.30
CA LEU A 205 -29.78 3.39 3.67
C LEU A 205 -28.99 4.62 4.13
N HIS A 206 -29.64 5.78 4.19
CA HIS A 206 -28.94 7.07 4.40
C HIS A 206 -28.22 7.17 5.74
N PHE A 207 -28.79 6.61 6.81
CA PHE A 207 -28.11 6.62 8.11
C PHE A 207 -26.90 5.69 8.11
N PHE A 208 -26.99 4.53 7.46
CA PHE A 208 -25.87 3.61 7.34
C PHE A 208 -24.73 4.20 6.49
N ASP A 209 -25.06 4.89 5.40
CA ASP A 209 -24.10 5.66 4.61
C ASP A 209 -23.34 6.67 5.48
N HIS A 210 -24.06 7.40 6.34
CA HIS A 210 -23.46 8.35 7.27
C HIS A 210 -22.54 7.68 8.30
N MET A 211 -22.89 6.49 8.80
CA MET A 211 -22.04 5.71 9.72
C MET A 211 -20.75 5.21 9.05
N LEU A 212 -20.85 4.71 7.82
CA LEU A 212 -19.69 4.27 7.04
C LEU A 212 -18.77 5.44 6.68
N ASP A 213 -19.33 6.63 6.43
CA ASP A 213 -18.56 7.86 6.21
C ASP A 213 -17.66 8.21 7.40
N GLN A 214 -18.16 8.01 8.63
CA GLN A 214 -17.36 8.25 9.85
C GLN A 214 -16.11 7.36 9.89
N ILE A 215 -16.19 6.13 9.36
CA ILE A 215 -15.05 5.21 9.27
C ILE A 215 -13.97 5.79 8.36
N ALA A 216 -14.34 6.27 7.16
CA ALA A 216 -13.40 6.92 6.24
C ALA A 216 -12.77 8.16 6.90
N ARG A 217 -13.62 9.09 7.36
CA ARG A 217 -13.23 10.41 7.88
C ARG A 217 -12.29 10.32 9.06
N HIS A 218 -12.61 9.47 10.04
CA HIS A 218 -11.85 9.40 11.29
C HIS A 218 -10.75 8.34 11.27
N GLY A 219 -10.85 7.35 10.37
CA GLY A 219 -9.83 6.37 10.06
C GLY A 219 -8.69 6.91 9.19
N ASN A 220 -8.89 8.06 8.51
CA ASN A 220 -8.05 8.52 7.39
C ASN A 220 -7.94 7.45 6.29
N MET A 221 -9.06 6.81 5.97
CA MET A 221 -9.13 5.79 4.92
C MET A 221 -9.98 6.32 3.78
N ASP A 222 -9.61 6.04 2.54
CA ASP A 222 -10.50 6.34 1.42
C ASP A 222 -11.42 5.13 1.18
N LEU A 223 -12.74 5.35 1.15
CA LEU A 223 -13.75 4.31 1.00
C LEU A 223 -14.68 4.62 -0.19
N ARG A 224 -14.85 3.66 -1.09
CA ARG A 224 -15.93 3.68 -2.08
C ARG A 224 -16.79 2.45 -1.86
N ILE A 225 -18.06 2.64 -1.52
CA ILE A 225 -18.99 1.55 -1.19
C ILE A 225 -20.24 1.74 -2.04
N GLN A 226 -20.54 0.75 -2.87
CA GLN A 226 -21.73 0.72 -3.73
C GLN A 226 -22.48 -0.58 -3.46
N VAL A 227 -23.73 -0.47 -3.01
CA VAL A 227 -24.57 -1.63 -2.68
C VAL A 227 -25.90 -1.49 -3.40
N ASN A 228 -26.32 -2.59 -4.01
CA ASN A 228 -27.69 -2.79 -4.46
C ASN A 228 -28.23 -4.01 -3.71
N GLY A 229 -29.08 -3.78 -2.71
CA GLY A 229 -29.67 -4.82 -1.89
C GLY A 229 -31.19 -4.86 -1.97
N ASP A 230 -31.78 -5.90 -1.42
CA ASP A 230 -33.21 -6.20 -1.44
C ASP A 230 -34.01 -5.47 -0.34
N LEU A 231 -33.83 -4.15 -0.25
CA LEU A 231 -34.46 -3.28 0.78
C LEU A 231 -36.00 -3.34 0.82
N GLN A 232 -36.65 -3.89 -0.21
CA GLN A 232 -38.09 -4.19 -0.19
C GLN A 232 -38.49 -5.36 0.72
N VAL A 233 -37.54 -6.23 1.07
CA VAL A 233 -37.71 -7.30 2.07
C VAL A 233 -37.49 -6.68 3.44
N ASP A 234 -36.24 -6.31 3.73
CA ASP A 234 -35.81 -5.46 4.85
C ASP A 234 -34.34 -5.01 4.63
N GLU A 235 -33.78 -4.31 5.60
CA GLU A 235 -32.41 -3.82 5.63
C GLU A 235 -31.35 -4.91 5.90
N HIS A 236 -31.76 -6.12 6.30
CA HIS A 236 -30.88 -7.11 6.95
C HIS A 236 -29.74 -7.54 6.03
N HIS A 237 -30.07 -8.09 4.84
CA HIS A 237 -29.06 -8.60 3.92
C HIS A 237 -28.13 -7.48 3.43
N THR A 238 -28.68 -6.29 3.20
CA THR A 238 -27.91 -5.11 2.77
C THR A 238 -26.83 -4.75 3.80
N VAL A 239 -27.19 -4.64 5.08
CA VAL A 239 -26.24 -4.26 6.14
C VAL A 239 -25.25 -5.39 6.41
N GLU A 240 -25.72 -6.64 6.49
CA GLU A 240 -24.87 -7.81 6.75
C GLU A 240 -23.81 -7.98 5.65
N ASP A 241 -24.24 -8.05 4.40
CA ASP A 241 -23.34 -8.33 3.28
C ASP A 241 -22.36 -7.17 3.04
N THR A 242 -22.76 -5.92 3.34
CA THR A 242 -21.84 -4.77 3.33
C THR A 242 -20.72 -4.96 4.34
N GLY A 243 -21.05 -5.41 5.56
CA GLY A 243 -20.08 -5.71 6.61
C GLY A 243 -19.09 -6.81 6.20
N ILE A 244 -19.58 -7.86 5.54
CA ILE A 244 -18.75 -8.96 5.01
C ILE A 244 -17.76 -8.43 3.97
N VAL A 245 -18.25 -7.72 2.95
CA VAL A 245 -17.40 -7.25 1.84
C VAL A 245 -16.39 -6.20 2.32
N LEU A 246 -16.79 -5.32 3.26
CA LEU A 246 -15.89 -4.33 3.84
C LEU A 246 -14.77 -5.00 4.64
N GLY A 247 -15.12 -6.02 5.45
CA GLY A 247 -14.15 -6.81 6.20
C GLY A 247 -13.17 -7.55 5.29
N GLU A 248 -13.64 -8.13 4.20
CA GLU A 248 -12.78 -8.75 3.17
C GLU A 248 -11.86 -7.74 2.49
N ALA A 249 -12.36 -6.54 2.16
CA ALA A 249 -11.57 -5.49 1.53
C ALA A 249 -10.45 -5.02 2.46
N ILE A 250 -10.75 -4.78 3.74
CA ILE A 250 -9.75 -4.44 4.75
C ILE A 250 -8.71 -5.55 4.90
N LEU A 251 -9.13 -6.82 4.99
CA LEU A 251 -8.20 -7.95 5.11
C LEU A 251 -7.24 -8.02 3.92
N LYS A 252 -7.76 -7.87 2.69
CA LYS A 252 -6.94 -7.83 1.47
C LYS A 252 -5.98 -6.64 1.47
N ALA A 253 -6.46 -5.46 1.87
CA ALA A 253 -5.65 -4.24 1.91
C ALA A 253 -4.55 -4.29 3.01
N LEU A 254 -4.76 -5.04 4.10
CA LEU A 254 -3.74 -5.24 5.14
C LEU A 254 -2.58 -6.17 4.71
N GLY A 255 -2.80 -7.02 3.71
CA GLY A 255 -1.78 -7.92 3.17
C GLY A 255 -1.08 -8.76 4.26
N LYS A 256 0.26 -8.70 4.31
CA LYS A 256 1.09 -9.47 5.24
C LYS A 256 1.11 -8.92 6.68
N LYS A 257 0.40 -7.82 6.99
CA LYS A 257 0.27 -7.23 8.34
C LYS A 257 1.61 -6.89 9.04
N LYS A 258 2.68 -6.65 8.28
CA LYS A 258 4.01 -6.33 8.82
C LYS A 258 4.05 -4.88 9.32
N GLY A 259 4.62 -4.67 10.51
CA GLY A 259 4.91 -3.34 11.08
C GLY A 259 3.72 -2.57 11.62
N ILE A 260 2.51 -3.15 11.70
CA ILE A 260 1.34 -2.48 12.26
C ILE A 260 1.36 -2.46 13.81
N GLU A 261 0.80 -1.43 14.44
CA GLU A 261 0.69 -1.25 15.91
C GLU A 261 -0.25 -2.26 16.57
N ARG A 262 -1.12 -2.94 15.80
CA ARG A 262 -2.00 -4.05 16.18
C ARG A 262 -3.17 -3.70 17.13
N TYR A 263 -3.06 -2.69 17.97
CA TYR A 263 -4.07 -2.33 18.99
C TYR A 263 -4.58 -0.88 18.86
N GLY A 264 -5.79 -0.62 19.37
CA GLY A 264 -6.37 0.73 19.46
C GLY A 264 -7.33 0.89 20.63
N PHE A 265 -7.57 2.12 21.10
CA PHE A 265 -8.38 2.38 22.30
C PHE A 265 -9.23 3.66 22.28
N LEU A 266 -10.47 3.49 22.77
CA LEU A 266 -11.35 4.38 23.57
C LEU A 266 -11.66 5.82 23.08
N LEU A 267 -12.95 6.18 23.05
CA LEU A 267 -13.44 7.50 22.63
C LEU A 267 -14.68 7.96 23.45
N PRO A 268 -14.65 9.16 24.06
CA PRO A 268 -15.84 9.81 24.63
C PRO A 268 -16.58 10.68 23.60
N MET A 269 -17.91 10.75 23.70
CA MET A 269 -18.74 11.65 22.90
C MET A 269 -20.02 12.03 23.67
N ASP A 270 -20.18 13.31 24.00
CA ASP A 270 -21.30 13.84 24.80
C ASP A 270 -21.55 13.04 26.10
N ASP A 271 -22.74 12.44 26.25
CA ASP A 271 -23.12 11.60 27.38
C ASP A 271 -22.58 10.17 27.26
N CYS A 272 -21.91 9.83 26.16
CA CYS A 272 -21.50 8.48 25.83
C CYS A 272 -19.99 8.25 26.01
N LEU A 273 -19.65 7.08 26.55
CA LEU A 273 -18.30 6.56 26.59
C LEU A 273 -18.25 5.24 25.85
N SER A 274 -17.52 5.20 24.75
CA SER A 274 -17.32 3.98 23.96
C SER A 274 -15.88 3.49 24.06
N GLN A 275 -15.76 2.20 24.39
CA GLN A 275 -14.50 1.48 24.42
C GLN A 275 -14.54 0.44 23.30
N VAL A 276 -13.66 0.61 22.33
CA VAL A 276 -13.46 -0.38 21.27
C VAL A 276 -12.01 -0.82 21.32
N ALA A 277 -11.80 -2.10 21.58
CA ALA A 277 -10.49 -2.75 21.53
C ALA A 277 -10.50 -3.77 20.39
N ILE A 278 -9.53 -3.65 19.48
CA ILE A 278 -9.40 -4.52 18.31
C ILE A 278 -8.02 -5.19 18.30
N ASP A 279 -7.98 -6.45 17.88
CA ASP A 279 -6.76 -7.22 17.58
C ASP A 279 -6.88 -7.89 16.20
N PHE A 280 -6.01 -7.47 15.27
CA PHE A 280 -5.87 -8.10 13.94
C PHE A 280 -5.11 -9.44 13.94
N GLY A 281 -5.24 -10.20 15.01
CA GLY A 281 -4.48 -11.42 15.31
C GLY A 281 -4.93 -12.71 14.61
N GLY A 282 -5.83 -12.62 13.61
CA GLY A 282 -6.21 -13.74 12.75
C GLY A 282 -7.27 -14.69 13.30
N ARG A 283 -7.88 -14.37 14.46
CA ARG A 283 -8.96 -15.16 15.08
C ARG A 283 -10.22 -14.30 15.18
N PRO A 284 -11.37 -14.77 14.67
CA PRO A 284 -12.63 -14.05 14.80
C PRO A 284 -13.21 -14.21 16.20
N TRP A 285 -13.56 -13.09 16.84
CA TRP A 285 -14.30 -13.08 18.10
C TRP A 285 -14.91 -11.70 18.34
N LEU A 286 -16.17 -11.65 18.80
CA LEU A 286 -16.81 -10.41 19.23
C LEU A 286 -17.25 -10.55 20.69
N VAL A 287 -16.91 -9.56 21.50
CA VAL A 287 -17.58 -9.27 22.78
C VAL A 287 -18.32 -7.96 22.62
N TRP A 288 -19.61 -7.98 22.92
CA TRP A 288 -20.50 -6.84 22.79
C TRP A 288 -21.18 -6.55 24.11
N ASP A 289 -20.87 -5.39 24.68
CA ASP A 289 -21.42 -4.84 25.93
C ASP A 289 -21.95 -3.43 25.66
N ALA A 290 -22.95 -3.36 24.78
CA ALA A 290 -23.66 -2.13 24.45
C ALA A 290 -25.16 -2.44 24.33
N GLU A 291 -25.93 -1.89 25.25
CA GLU A 291 -27.37 -2.11 25.30
C GLU A 291 -28.12 -0.92 24.68
N PHE A 292 -29.03 -1.20 23.76
CA PHE A 292 -29.84 -0.20 23.07
C PHE A 292 -31.30 -0.34 23.49
N LYS A 293 -31.92 0.74 23.98
CA LYS A 293 -33.31 0.73 24.46
C LYS A 293 -34.33 1.04 23.37
N ARG A 294 -33.91 1.71 22.29
CA ARG A 294 -34.76 1.99 21.13
C ARG A 294 -34.75 0.80 20.19
N GLU A 295 -35.90 0.51 19.59
CA GLU A 295 -36.01 -0.51 18.53
C GLU A 295 -35.23 -0.12 17.27
N LYS A 296 -35.32 1.16 16.86
CA LYS A 296 -34.59 1.72 15.73
C LYS A 296 -33.96 3.09 16.03
N ILE A 297 -32.83 3.38 15.40
CA ILE A 297 -32.21 4.71 15.29
C ILE A 297 -32.30 5.13 13.82
N GLY A 298 -33.17 6.11 13.53
CA GLY A 298 -33.51 6.43 12.15
C GLY A 298 -34.24 5.25 11.50
N ASP A 299 -33.68 4.77 10.39
CA ASP A 299 -34.12 3.63 9.60
C ASP A 299 -33.46 2.30 10.02
N VAL A 300 -32.50 2.29 10.95
CA VAL A 300 -31.72 1.10 11.31
C VAL A 300 -32.18 0.49 12.65
N PRO A 301 -32.58 -0.79 12.70
CA PRO A 301 -32.82 -1.51 13.95
C PRO A 301 -31.55 -1.62 14.78
N THR A 302 -31.68 -1.39 16.07
CA THR A 302 -30.51 -1.36 16.96
C THR A 302 -29.84 -2.71 17.11
N GLU A 303 -30.57 -3.81 16.93
CA GLU A 303 -30.00 -5.16 16.89
C GLU A 303 -28.99 -5.34 15.74
N MET A 304 -29.18 -4.63 14.62
CA MET A 304 -28.31 -4.77 13.45
C MET A 304 -26.89 -4.26 13.71
N PHE A 305 -26.68 -3.40 14.71
CA PHE A 305 -25.33 -2.96 15.06
C PHE A 305 -24.48 -4.11 15.60
N PHE A 306 -25.04 -4.97 16.46
CA PHE A 306 -24.35 -6.18 16.90
C PHE A 306 -24.01 -7.07 15.70
N HIS A 307 -24.99 -7.31 14.84
CA HIS A 307 -24.82 -8.15 13.64
C HIS A 307 -23.73 -7.61 12.72
N PHE A 308 -23.71 -6.30 12.44
CA PHE A 308 -22.66 -5.66 11.65
C PHE A 308 -21.26 -5.94 12.20
N PHE A 309 -21.04 -5.70 13.50
CA PHE A 309 -19.73 -5.93 14.11
C PHE A 309 -19.39 -7.42 14.19
N LYS A 310 -20.38 -8.30 14.37
CA LYS A 310 -20.17 -9.75 14.37
C LYS A 310 -19.68 -10.22 13.00
N SER A 311 -20.38 -9.83 11.94
CA SER A 311 -20.01 -10.15 10.55
C SER A 311 -18.66 -9.55 10.17
N PHE A 312 -18.35 -8.33 10.63
CA PHE A 312 -17.02 -7.74 10.46
C PHE A 312 -15.93 -8.58 11.14
N THR A 313 -16.11 -8.98 12.41
CA THR A 313 -15.09 -9.77 13.13
C THR A 313 -14.83 -11.12 12.50
N ASP A 314 -15.88 -11.79 12.01
CA ASP A 314 -15.80 -13.10 11.38
C ASP A 314 -15.01 -13.06 10.08
N SER A 315 -15.34 -12.10 9.21
CA SER A 315 -14.72 -11.95 7.89
C SER A 315 -13.27 -11.43 7.98
N SER A 316 -13.03 -10.41 8.81
CA SER A 316 -11.70 -9.83 9.02
C SER A 316 -10.77 -10.71 9.87
N ARG A 317 -11.32 -11.75 10.52
CA ARG A 317 -10.65 -12.64 11.46
C ARG A 317 -9.99 -11.86 12.60
N THR A 318 -10.78 -10.99 13.23
CA THR A 318 -10.31 -10.10 14.30
C THR A 318 -11.01 -10.40 15.61
N ASN A 319 -10.30 -10.14 16.72
CA ASN A 319 -10.94 -10.04 18.03
C ASN A 319 -11.38 -8.59 18.21
N LEU A 320 -12.63 -8.38 18.57
CA LEU A 320 -13.21 -7.07 18.84
C LEU A 320 -13.97 -7.11 20.17
N ASN A 321 -13.70 -6.12 21.01
CA ASN A 321 -14.39 -5.91 22.27
C ASN A 321 -14.99 -4.52 22.23
N ILE A 322 -16.32 -4.43 22.29
CA ILE A 322 -17.07 -3.18 22.23
C ILE A 322 -17.85 -3.05 23.51
N LYS A 323 -17.63 -1.94 24.22
CA LYS A 323 -18.42 -1.51 25.35
C LYS A 323 -18.90 -0.08 25.13
N ALA A 324 -20.17 0.20 25.41
CA ALA A 324 -20.68 1.56 25.37
C ALA A 324 -21.68 1.84 26.50
N GLU A 325 -21.50 2.99 27.15
CA GLU A 325 -22.42 3.52 28.16
C GLU A 325 -22.90 4.90 27.72
N GLY A 326 -24.15 5.26 28.02
CA GLY A 326 -24.78 6.53 27.63
C GLY A 326 -26.31 6.45 27.59
N GLU A 327 -26.98 7.60 27.56
CA GLU A 327 -28.44 7.73 27.59
C GLU A 327 -29.03 7.88 26.19
N ASN A 328 -28.37 8.65 25.31
CA ASN A 328 -28.83 8.84 23.95
C ASN A 328 -28.34 7.71 23.03
N GLU A 329 -29.28 6.97 22.47
CA GLU A 329 -28.99 5.83 21.58
C GLU A 329 -28.22 6.22 20.32
N HIS A 330 -28.50 7.38 19.73
CA HIS A 330 -27.76 7.89 18.58
C HIS A 330 -26.31 8.19 18.97
N HIS A 331 -26.11 8.86 20.11
CA HIS A 331 -24.76 9.18 20.58
C HIS A 331 -23.98 7.92 20.91
N LYS A 332 -24.63 6.90 21.50
CA LYS A 332 -23.99 5.61 21.79
C LYS A 332 -23.46 4.98 20.51
N ILE A 333 -24.30 4.75 19.50
CA ILE A 333 -23.84 4.06 18.29
C ILE A 333 -22.80 4.87 17.51
N GLU A 334 -22.98 6.18 17.39
CA GLU A 334 -22.02 7.03 16.70
C GLU A 334 -20.67 7.05 17.44
N SER A 335 -20.68 7.07 18.78
CA SER A 335 -19.47 6.98 19.58
C SER A 335 -18.77 5.62 19.42
N ILE A 336 -19.52 4.51 19.29
CA ILE A 336 -18.96 3.18 18.99
C ILE A 336 -18.26 3.20 17.64
N PHE A 337 -18.92 3.70 16.59
CA PHE A 337 -18.32 3.75 15.25
C PHE A 337 -17.08 4.64 15.20
N LYS A 338 -17.09 5.79 15.87
CA LYS A 338 -15.91 6.66 16.00
C LYS A 338 -14.79 5.97 16.78
N ALA A 339 -15.11 5.33 17.91
CA ALA A 339 -14.15 4.57 18.70
C ALA A 339 -13.54 3.43 17.88
N PHE A 340 -14.36 2.71 17.12
CA PHE A 340 -13.94 1.65 16.22
C PHE A 340 -13.02 2.18 15.11
N ALA A 341 -13.38 3.27 14.43
CA ALA A 341 -12.55 3.88 13.41
C ALA A 341 -11.17 4.31 13.95
N LYS A 342 -11.14 4.91 15.15
CA LYS A 342 -9.89 5.23 15.85
C LYS A 342 -9.11 3.97 16.22
N ALA A 343 -9.78 2.94 16.72
CA ALA A 343 -9.14 1.70 17.12
C ALA A 343 -8.51 0.99 15.92
N VAL A 344 -9.21 0.94 14.79
CA VAL A 344 -8.67 0.45 13.51
C VAL A 344 -7.47 1.29 13.08
N LYS A 345 -7.61 2.62 13.03
CA LYS A 345 -6.51 3.52 12.64
C LYS A 345 -5.25 3.27 13.46
N MET A 346 -5.40 3.19 14.78
CA MET A 346 -4.29 2.87 15.66
C MET A 346 -3.73 1.50 15.33
N ALA A 347 -4.56 0.46 15.29
CA ALA A 347 -4.13 -0.92 15.07
C ALA A 347 -3.48 -1.18 13.71
N VAL A 348 -3.82 -0.42 12.67
CA VAL A 348 -3.24 -0.55 11.32
C VAL A 348 -2.11 0.44 11.05
N ASN A 349 -1.87 1.41 11.96
CA ASN A 349 -0.77 2.35 11.83
C ASN A 349 0.55 1.58 11.83
N GLN A 350 1.51 1.97 10.99
CA GLN A 350 2.83 1.34 11.00
C GLN A 350 3.80 2.17 11.83
N SER A 351 4.51 1.52 12.77
CA SER A 351 5.53 2.17 13.59
C SER A 351 6.82 2.36 12.78
N ASP A 352 7.39 3.57 12.83
CA ASP A 352 8.71 3.87 12.22
C ASP A 352 9.88 3.14 12.91
N SER A 353 9.65 2.47 14.05
CA SER A 353 10.71 1.99 14.95
C SER A 353 10.72 0.48 15.19
N ASN A 354 9.64 -0.26 14.87
CA ASN A 354 9.58 -1.70 15.08
C ASN A 354 8.71 -2.39 14.02
N TYR A 355 9.38 -2.94 13.00
CA TYR A 355 8.75 -3.56 11.83
C TYR A 355 8.66 -5.10 11.92
N ASN A 356 8.85 -5.65 13.10
CA ASN A 356 8.70 -7.08 13.32
C ASN A 356 7.24 -7.48 13.21
N LEU A 357 6.98 -8.74 12.84
CA LEU A 357 5.66 -9.33 13.03
C LEU A 357 5.35 -9.27 14.54
N PRO A 358 4.26 -8.61 14.98
CA PRO A 358 3.96 -8.46 16.40
C PRO A 358 3.33 -9.74 16.97
N SER A 359 4.01 -10.88 16.79
CA SER A 359 3.59 -12.21 17.19
C SER A 359 4.78 -13.03 17.65
N THR A 360 4.71 -13.55 18.87
CA THR A 360 5.72 -14.47 19.41
C THR A 360 5.72 -15.83 18.73
N LYS A 361 4.65 -16.17 17.98
CA LYS A 361 4.51 -17.43 17.24
C LYS A 361 5.14 -17.38 15.85
N GLY A 362 5.58 -16.21 15.38
CA GLY A 362 6.15 -16.05 14.04
C GLY A 362 5.14 -16.05 12.88
N SER A 363 3.84 -16.16 13.17
CA SER A 363 2.74 -16.04 12.20
C SER A 363 1.51 -15.35 12.81
N LEU A 364 0.62 -14.79 11.96
CA LEU A 364 -0.67 -14.15 12.30
C LEU A 364 -1.77 -14.50 11.31
#